data_AF-A0A6A3MWD2-F1
#
_entry.id   AF-A0A6A3MWD2-F1
#
_cell.length_a   1.000
_cell.length_b   1.000
_cell.length_c   1.000
_cell.angle_alpha   90.00
_cell.angle_beta   90.00
_cell.angle_gamma   90.00
#
_symmetry.space_group_name_H-M   'P 1'
#
loop_
_entity.id
_entity.type
_entity.pdbx_description
1 polymer ?
#
loop_
_entity_poly.entity_id
_entity_poly.type
_entity_poly.pdbx_seq_one_letter_code
_entity_poly.pdbx_strand_id
1 'polypeptide(L)'
;MTMAETRPGESDTKQQGRSRFFTPREVATHNLATDCWVSINHRVLDLSRLIEENPGVLVQPLVLHAGEDISHWFDADTEDVKYHIDPDRNLSVPFTPYGRFLHVPPPDPTAQWRTADLLPWWRDPQYVVGRLTKKARWLEIVNVLTQQSHSLEVCCEETLAEIQSRYLRLNAHAGSYTWKHLEDDEFVPLHMQRTLDENGIPDESPIFERFDMDEQQFKPTLHIYFDDDLTIM
;
A
#
# COMPACT_ATOMS: atom_id res chain seq x y z
N MET A 1 25.04 -41.58 -21.61
CA MET A 1 23.87 -40.72 -21.88
C MET A 1 23.33 -40.33 -20.52
N THR A 2 23.69 -39.13 -20.10
CA THR A 2 23.69 -38.63 -18.72
C THR A 2 22.27 -38.29 -18.26
N MET A 3 21.89 -38.78 -17.08
CA MET A 3 20.68 -38.34 -16.39
C MET A 3 20.90 -36.91 -15.88
N ALA A 4 20.01 -36.00 -16.24
CA ALA A 4 20.01 -34.63 -15.72
C ALA A 4 19.12 -34.59 -14.48
N GLU A 5 19.74 -34.51 -13.30
CA GLU A 5 19.08 -34.15 -12.06
C GLU A 5 18.62 -32.69 -12.14
N THR A 6 17.30 -32.49 -12.11
CA THR A 6 16.68 -31.16 -12.06
C THR A 6 16.71 -30.68 -10.62
N ARG A 7 17.49 -29.62 -10.35
CA ARG A 7 17.50 -28.93 -9.05
C ARG A 7 16.15 -28.23 -8.85
N PRO A 8 15.45 -28.38 -7.71
CA PRO A 8 14.28 -27.57 -7.42
C PRO A 8 14.71 -26.12 -7.22
N GLY A 9 13.99 -25.22 -7.90
CA GLY A 9 14.34 -23.82 -8.08
C GLY A 9 14.31 -22.99 -6.81
N GLU A 10 15.23 -22.03 -6.78
CA GLU A 10 15.22 -20.84 -5.97
C GLU A 10 13.94 -20.03 -6.24
N SER A 11 12.88 -20.25 -5.47
CA SER A 11 11.68 -19.40 -5.53
C SER A 11 11.09 -19.09 -4.16
N ASP A 12 11.93 -18.98 -3.13
CA ASP A 12 11.46 -18.72 -1.75
C ASP A 12 12.23 -17.63 -0.98
N THR A 13 12.99 -16.76 -1.67
CA THR A 13 13.82 -15.73 -1.01
C THR A 13 13.46 -14.28 -1.32
N LYS A 14 12.29 -13.99 -1.92
CA LYS A 14 11.87 -12.61 -2.28
C LYS A 14 10.66 -12.06 -1.50
N GLN A 15 10.39 -12.55 -0.28
CA GLN A 15 9.27 -12.04 0.54
C GLN A 15 9.67 -11.42 1.89
N GLN A 16 10.96 -11.35 2.23
CA GLN A 16 11.41 -10.59 3.41
C GLN A 16 11.71 -9.14 3.00
N GLY A 17 10.77 -8.23 3.27
CA GLY A 17 10.99 -6.78 3.09
C GLY A 17 9.89 -6.01 2.35
N ARG A 18 8.78 -6.65 1.96
CA ARG A 18 7.63 -5.92 1.40
C ARG A 18 6.73 -5.43 2.54
N SER A 19 6.57 -4.11 2.65
CA SER A 19 5.60 -3.47 3.52
C SER A 19 4.22 -4.06 3.25
N ARG A 20 3.53 -4.52 4.31
CA ARG A 20 2.20 -5.13 4.18
C ARG A 20 1.11 -4.11 3.95
N PHE A 21 1.31 -2.93 4.51
CA PHE A 21 0.43 -1.78 4.41
C PHE A 21 1.10 -0.67 3.63
N PHE A 22 0.31 0.15 2.96
CA PHE A 22 0.76 1.30 2.18
C PHE A 22 -0.12 2.50 2.50
N THR A 23 0.50 3.68 2.56
CA THR A 23 -0.26 4.94 2.68
C THR A 23 -0.77 5.38 1.30
N PRO A 24 -1.85 6.17 1.22
CA PRO A 24 -2.31 6.72 -0.05
C PRO A 24 -1.22 7.52 -0.77
N ARG A 25 -0.37 8.23 -0.02
CA ARG A 25 0.76 8.97 -0.60
C ARG A 25 1.78 8.05 -1.26
N GLU A 26 2.04 6.88 -0.68
CA GLU A 26 2.95 5.91 -1.28
C GLU A 26 2.40 5.35 -2.57
N VAL A 27 1.13 4.95 -2.58
CA VAL A 27 0.46 4.51 -3.82
C VAL A 27 0.51 5.60 -4.90
N ALA A 28 0.28 6.87 -4.51
CA ALA A 28 0.32 8.01 -5.43
C ALA A 28 1.70 8.28 -6.06
N THR A 29 2.79 7.76 -5.50
CA THR A 29 4.12 7.87 -6.14
C THR A 29 4.27 6.97 -7.36
N HIS A 30 3.47 5.91 -7.46
CA HIS A 30 3.47 4.94 -8.55
C HIS A 30 2.39 5.30 -9.59
N ASN A 31 2.60 6.42 -10.27
CA ASN A 31 1.62 7.05 -11.18
C ASN A 31 2.03 7.03 -12.66
N LEU A 32 2.95 6.15 -13.06
CA LEU A 32 3.46 6.08 -14.43
C LEU A 32 2.99 4.80 -15.13
N ALA A 33 2.92 4.79 -16.46
CA ALA A 33 2.52 3.59 -17.20
C ALA A 33 3.46 2.38 -16.98
N THR A 34 4.73 2.64 -16.69
CA THR A 34 5.75 1.62 -16.38
C THR A 34 5.82 1.26 -14.89
N ASP A 35 5.18 2.05 -14.04
CA ASP A 35 5.14 1.90 -12.58
C ASP A 35 3.77 2.40 -12.09
N CYS A 36 2.75 1.57 -12.33
CA CYS A 36 1.34 1.94 -12.18
C CYS A 36 0.73 1.14 -11.04
N TRP A 37 0.49 1.78 -9.91
CA TRP A 37 -0.25 1.17 -8.82
C TRP A 37 -1.64 1.77 -8.72
N VAL A 38 -2.60 0.97 -8.30
CA VAL A 38 -3.95 1.44 -7.99
C VAL A 38 -4.41 0.82 -6.69
N SER A 39 -5.33 1.49 -6.01
CA SER A 39 -6.02 0.92 -4.85
C SER A 39 -7.48 0.59 -5.16
N ILE A 40 -7.92 -0.58 -4.70
CA ILE A 40 -9.28 -1.12 -4.89
C ILE A 40 -9.72 -1.82 -3.61
N ASN A 41 -10.77 -1.33 -2.97
CA ASN A 41 -11.38 -1.91 -1.76
C ASN A 41 -10.32 -2.29 -0.71
N HIS A 42 -9.43 -1.34 -0.39
CA HIS A 42 -8.30 -1.51 0.54
C HIS A 42 -7.19 -2.46 0.11
N ARG A 43 -7.17 -2.94 -1.13
CA ARG A 43 -6.04 -3.68 -1.72
C ARG A 43 -5.22 -2.74 -2.59
N VAL A 44 -3.90 -2.89 -2.55
CA VAL A 44 -2.98 -2.20 -3.46
C VAL A 44 -2.51 -3.17 -4.52
N LEU A 45 -2.70 -2.81 -5.78
CA LEU A 45 -2.37 -3.63 -6.93
C LEU A 45 -1.30 -2.94 -7.77
N ASP A 46 -0.29 -3.69 -8.19
CA ASP A 46 0.72 -3.28 -9.17
C ASP A 46 0.30 -3.77 -10.56
N LEU A 47 -0.13 -2.84 -11.40
CA LEU A 47 -0.63 -3.10 -12.75
C LEU A 47 0.45 -2.92 -13.83
N SER A 48 1.69 -2.64 -13.46
CA SER A 48 2.77 -2.32 -14.41
C SER A 48 2.95 -3.43 -15.45
N ARG A 49 2.97 -4.69 -15.00
CA ARG A 49 3.05 -5.87 -15.89
C ARG A 49 1.81 -6.03 -16.77
N LEU A 50 0.63 -5.79 -16.21
CA LEU A 50 -0.63 -5.90 -16.94
C LEU A 50 -0.67 -4.92 -18.13
N ILE A 51 -0.18 -3.69 -17.91
CA ILE A 51 -0.10 -2.64 -18.92
C ILE A 51 0.93 -2.97 -19.98
N GLU A 52 2.11 -3.48 -19.57
CA GLU A 52 3.17 -3.89 -20.49
C GLU A 52 2.72 -5.03 -21.42
N GLU A 53 2.01 -6.03 -20.88
CA GLU A 53 1.52 -7.18 -21.63
C GLU A 53 0.34 -6.86 -22.56
N ASN A 54 -0.41 -5.79 -22.28
CA ASN A 54 -1.64 -5.42 -23.00
C ASN A 54 -1.59 -3.98 -23.53
N PRO A 55 -0.68 -3.64 -24.45
CA PRO A 55 -0.60 -2.30 -25.02
C PRO A 55 -1.88 -2.01 -25.83
N GLY A 56 -2.59 -0.93 -25.49
CA GLY A 56 -3.78 -0.54 -26.22
C GLY A 56 -4.64 0.52 -25.53
N VAL A 57 -5.81 0.78 -26.11
CA VAL A 57 -6.75 1.79 -25.59
C VAL A 57 -7.39 1.33 -24.27
N LEU A 58 -7.50 0.02 -24.04
CA LEU A 58 -8.14 -0.55 -22.84
C LEU A 58 -7.33 -0.36 -21.55
N VAL A 59 -6.03 -0.07 -21.64
CA VAL A 59 -5.21 0.25 -20.46
C VAL A 59 -5.18 1.76 -20.18
N GLN A 60 -5.65 2.60 -21.09
CA GLN A 60 -5.63 4.07 -20.91
C GLN A 60 -6.39 4.54 -19.66
N PRO A 61 -7.60 4.03 -19.33
CA PRO A 61 -8.26 4.44 -18.09
C PRO A 61 -7.44 4.08 -16.85
N LEU A 62 -6.77 2.93 -16.85
CA LEU A 62 -5.93 2.49 -15.74
C LEU A 62 -4.68 3.36 -15.58
N VAL A 63 -4.04 3.72 -16.69
CA VAL A 63 -2.88 4.64 -16.69
C VAL A 63 -3.27 6.05 -16.27
N LEU A 64 -4.45 6.53 -16.69
CA LEU A 64 -4.94 7.87 -16.34
C LEU A 64 -5.18 8.02 -14.83
N HIS A 65 -5.63 6.94 -14.18
CA HIS A 65 -5.90 6.87 -12.75
C HIS A 65 -4.79 6.13 -11.98
N ALA A 66 -3.57 6.11 -12.53
CA ALA A 66 -2.42 5.53 -11.87
C ALA A 66 -2.08 6.34 -10.60
N GLY A 67 -1.83 5.63 -9.51
CA GLY A 67 -1.58 6.19 -8.18
C GLY A 67 -2.86 6.59 -7.42
N GLU A 68 -4.05 6.33 -7.96
CA GLU A 68 -5.32 6.71 -7.33
C GLU A 68 -6.08 5.55 -6.69
N ASP A 69 -7.13 5.90 -5.94
CA ASP A 69 -8.14 4.97 -5.45
C ASP A 69 -9.31 4.85 -6.43
N ILE A 70 -9.37 3.71 -7.11
CA ILE A 70 -10.41 3.38 -8.10
C ILE A 70 -11.52 2.49 -7.50
N SER A 71 -11.59 2.37 -6.17
CA SER A 71 -12.65 1.60 -5.48
C SER A 71 -14.05 2.01 -5.93
N HIS A 72 -14.25 3.27 -6.32
CA HIS A 72 -15.52 3.77 -6.81
C HIS A 72 -16.02 3.10 -8.11
N TRP A 73 -15.15 2.44 -8.89
CA TRP A 73 -15.51 1.68 -10.10
C TRP A 73 -16.10 0.31 -9.78
N PHE A 74 -15.79 -0.21 -8.59
CA PHE A 74 -16.12 -1.56 -8.16
C PHE A 74 -17.19 -1.52 -7.09
N ASP A 75 -18.03 -2.53 -7.10
CA ASP A 75 -19.00 -2.78 -6.04
C ASP A 75 -18.30 -3.49 -4.87
N ALA A 76 -18.53 -3.01 -3.66
CA ALA A 76 -17.83 -3.48 -2.47
C ALA A 76 -18.25 -4.89 -2.04
N ASP A 77 -19.48 -5.31 -2.36
CA ASP A 77 -20.02 -6.61 -1.96
C ASP A 77 -19.66 -7.71 -2.96
N THR A 78 -19.72 -7.38 -4.25
CA THR A 78 -19.45 -8.36 -5.32
C THR A 78 -17.97 -8.41 -5.73
N GLU A 79 -17.16 -7.43 -5.31
CA GLU A 79 -15.79 -7.22 -5.77
C GLU A 79 -15.66 -7.26 -7.31
N ASP A 80 -16.70 -6.79 -7.99
CA ASP A 80 -16.75 -6.72 -9.44
C ASP A 80 -17.11 -5.30 -9.88
N VAL A 81 -16.93 -5.00 -11.17
CA VAL A 81 -17.23 -3.68 -11.73
C VAL A 81 -18.71 -3.36 -11.49
N LYS A 82 -19.02 -2.12 -11.12
CA LYS A 82 -20.42 -1.68 -10.96
C LYS A 82 -21.18 -1.82 -12.28
N TYR A 83 -22.46 -2.15 -12.19
CA TYR A 83 -23.36 -2.17 -13.34
C TYR A 83 -24.44 -1.10 -13.19
N HIS A 84 -24.92 -0.59 -14.32
CA HIS A 84 -26.11 0.26 -14.38
C HIS A 84 -27.05 -0.20 -15.48
N ILE A 85 -28.32 0.19 -15.39
CA ILE A 85 -29.30 -0.04 -16.44
C ILE A 85 -29.16 1.09 -17.45
N ASP A 86 -28.78 0.76 -18.67
CA ASP A 86 -28.80 1.70 -19.80
C ASP A 86 -30.25 2.15 -20.03
N PRO A 87 -30.56 3.47 -19.93
CA PRO A 87 -31.93 3.97 -20.04
C PRO A 87 -32.53 3.77 -21.43
N ASP A 88 -31.71 3.70 -22.49
CA ASP A 88 -32.18 3.58 -23.86
C ASP A 88 -32.43 2.11 -24.23
N ARG A 89 -31.54 1.23 -23.80
CA ARG A 89 -31.57 -0.19 -24.15
C ARG A 89 -32.24 -1.07 -23.10
N ASN A 90 -32.42 -0.55 -21.90
CA ASN A 90 -32.90 -1.28 -20.72
C ASN A 90 -32.10 -2.57 -20.45
N LEU A 91 -30.78 -2.49 -20.64
CA LEU A 91 -29.83 -3.59 -20.43
C LEU A 91 -28.89 -3.24 -19.27
N SER A 92 -28.52 -4.25 -18.47
CA SER A 92 -27.50 -4.10 -17.43
C SER A 92 -26.11 -4.11 -18.07
N VAL A 93 -25.41 -2.98 -18.03
CA VAL A 93 -24.08 -2.79 -18.62
C VAL A 93 -23.06 -2.30 -17.59
N PRO A 94 -21.76 -2.62 -17.75
CA PRO A 94 -20.73 -2.12 -16.86
C PRO A 94 -20.70 -0.59 -16.81
N PHE A 95 -20.59 -0.03 -15.61
CA PHE A 95 -20.48 1.40 -15.37
C PHE A 95 -19.02 1.84 -15.51
N THR A 96 -18.67 2.31 -16.71
CA THR A 96 -17.30 2.75 -17.05
C THR A 96 -17.28 4.21 -17.52
N PRO A 97 -17.43 5.20 -16.62
CA PRO A 97 -17.50 6.61 -16.99
C PRO A 97 -16.21 7.15 -17.62
N TYR A 98 -15.07 6.57 -17.27
CA TYR A 98 -13.74 6.93 -17.79
C TYR A 98 -13.33 6.12 -19.04
N GLY A 99 -14.27 5.37 -19.61
CA GLY A 99 -14.03 4.47 -20.75
C GLY A 99 -13.83 3.02 -20.33
N ARG A 100 -14.03 2.12 -21.30
CA ARG A 100 -13.90 0.67 -21.09
C ARG A 100 -12.45 0.30 -20.84
N PHE A 101 -12.18 -0.40 -19.74
CA PHE A 101 -10.85 -0.90 -19.40
C PHE A 101 -10.71 -2.41 -19.61
N LEU A 102 -9.48 -2.90 -19.46
CA LEU A 102 -9.11 -4.30 -19.71
C LEU A 102 -9.98 -5.26 -18.87
N HIS A 103 -10.34 -6.40 -19.46
CA HIS A 103 -11.19 -7.44 -18.88
C HIS A 103 -12.66 -7.05 -18.62
N VAL A 104 -13.09 -5.84 -19.00
CA VAL A 104 -14.51 -5.44 -19.00
C VAL A 104 -15.19 -5.82 -20.32
N PRO A 105 -16.34 -6.53 -20.28
CA PRO A 105 -17.06 -6.90 -21.50
C PRO A 105 -17.59 -5.66 -22.25
N PRO A 106 -17.63 -5.70 -23.58
CA PRO A 106 -18.21 -4.62 -24.37
C PRO A 106 -19.74 -4.54 -24.15
N PRO A 107 -20.35 -3.35 -24.26
CA PRO A 107 -21.80 -3.17 -24.10
C PRO A 107 -22.60 -3.79 -25.25
N ASP A 108 -21.99 -3.93 -26.42
CA ASP A 108 -22.57 -4.53 -27.62
C ASP A 108 -22.01 -5.94 -27.85
N PRO A 109 -22.79 -6.86 -28.45
CA PRO A 109 -22.30 -8.17 -28.84
C PRO A 109 -21.20 -8.01 -29.90
N THR A 110 -20.00 -8.51 -29.61
CA THR A 110 -18.87 -8.45 -30.54
C THR A 110 -18.22 -9.82 -30.69
N ALA A 111 -17.75 -10.13 -31.90
CA ALA A 111 -17.01 -11.37 -32.17
C ALA A 111 -15.56 -11.34 -31.65
N GLN A 112 -15.08 -10.17 -31.22
CA GLN A 112 -13.71 -9.96 -30.73
C GLN A 112 -13.57 -10.22 -29.22
N TRP A 113 -14.69 -10.36 -28.51
CA TRP A 113 -14.69 -10.63 -27.07
C TRP A 113 -14.78 -12.12 -26.78
N ARG A 114 -13.86 -12.63 -25.96
CA ARG A 114 -13.91 -14.01 -25.47
C ARG A 114 -14.47 -14.04 -24.05
N THR A 115 -15.53 -14.82 -23.84
CA THR A 115 -16.19 -14.99 -22.55
C THR A 115 -15.69 -16.17 -21.73
N ALA A 116 -14.91 -17.08 -22.33
CA ALA A 116 -14.43 -18.29 -21.67
C ALA A 116 -13.14 -18.02 -20.88
N ASP A 117 -13.10 -18.50 -19.63
CA ASP A 117 -11.92 -18.62 -18.76
C ASP A 117 -11.10 -17.34 -18.53
N LEU A 118 -11.76 -16.17 -18.53
CA LEU A 118 -11.10 -14.91 -18.17
C LEU A 118 -11.12 -14.72 -16.65
N LEU A 119 -9.95 -14.76 -16.01
CA LEU A 119 -9.78 -14.25 -14.66
C LEU A 119 -9.51 -12.74 -14.76
N PRO A 120 -10.44 -11.87 -14.32
CA PRO A 120 -10.21 -10.44 -14.38
C PRO A 120 -9.02 -10.02 -13.51
N TRP A 121 -8.28 -9.00 -13.92
CA TRP A 121 -7.06 -8.60 -13.23
C TRP A 121 -7.34 -8.11 -11.80
N TRP A 122 -8.51 -7.53 -11.55
CA TRP A 122 -8.94 -7.08 -10.21
C TRP A 122 -9.23 -8.24 -9.23
N ARG A 123 -9.36 -9.48 -9.73
CA ARG A 123 -9.52 -10.69 -8.93
C ARG A 123 -8.27 -11.54 -8.85
N ASP A 124 -7.23 -11.19 -9.60
CA ASP A 124 -6.02 -11.98 -9.67
C ASP A 124 -5.05 -11.59 -8.55
N PRO A 125 -4.72 -12.52 -7.61
CA PRO A 125 -3.83 -12.22 -6.50
C PRO A 125 -2.40 -11.91 -6.94
N GLN A 126 -2.00 -12.22 -8.18
CA GLN A 126 -0.65 -11.98 -8.67
C GLN A 126 -0.29 -10.48 -8.70
N TYR A 127 -1.30 -9.62 -8.89
CA TYR A 127 -1.10 -8.17 -8.94
C TYR A 127 -1.16 -7.51 -7.55
N VAL A 128 -1.63 -8.22 -6.51
CA VAL A 128 -1.76 -7.64 -5.17
C VAL A 128 -0.40 -7.56 -4.49
N VAL A 129 0.05 -6.34 -4.18
CA VAL A 129 1.32 -6.08 -3.49
C VAL A 129 1.16 -5.88 -1.99
N GLY A 130 -0.04 -5.49 -1.54
CA GLY A 130 -0.37 -5.34 -0.12
C GLY A 130 -1.73 -4.70 0.09
N ARG A 131 -1.91 -4.03 1.23
CA ARG A 131 -3.17 -3.39 1.63
C ARG A 131 -3.01 -1.89 1.79
N LEU A 132 -4.05 -1.15 1.43
CA LEU A 132 -4.11 0.26 1.74
C LEU A 132 -4.46 0.39 3.22
N THR A 133 -3.77 1.27 3.95
CA THR A 133 -4.08 1.54 5.36
C THR A 133 -5.50 2.09 5.50
N LYS A 134 -6.17 1.73 6.60
CA LYS A 134 -7.45 2.37 6.97
C LYS A 134 -7.25 3.80 7.39
N LYS A 135 -6.11 4.09 8.05
CA LYS A 135 -5.77 5.42 8.55
C LYS A 135 -4.26 5.58 8.64
N ALA A 136 -3.76 6.60 7.94
CA ALA A 136 -2.37 7.04 8.06
C ALA A 136 -2.28 8.08 9.18
N ARG A 137 -1.15 8.07 9.91
CA ARG A 137 -0.82 9.09 10.91
C ARG A 137 0.62 9.54 10.76
N TRP A 138 0.90 10.77 11.17
CA TRP A 138 2.26 11.31 11.19
C TRP A 138 2.93 11.04 12.53
N LEU A 139 4.20 10.64 12.47
CA LEU A 139 5.08 10.54 13.62
C LEU A 139 6.26 11.47 13.45
N GLU A 140 6.84 11.90 14.57
CA GLU A 140 8.16 12.52 14.58
C GLU A 140 9.17 11.57 15.23
N ILE A 141 10.22 11.21 14.51
CA ILE A 141 11.29 10.35 14.99
C ILE A 141 12.51 11.23 15.27
N VAL A 142 12.92 11.29 16.53
CA VAL A 142 14.04 12.10 17.02
C VAL A 142 15.22 11.19 17.34
N ASN A 143 16.30 11.39 16.60
CA ASN A 143 17.58 10.77 16.93
C ASN A 143 18.25 11.55 18.06
N VAL A 144 18.32 10.95 19.25
CA VAL A 144 18.85 11.61 20.44
C VAL A 144 20.37 11.84 20.34
N LEU A 145 21.08 11.00 19.60
CA LEU A 145 22.53 11.14 19.40
C LEU A 145 22.87 12.30 18.46
N THR A 146 22.17 12.41 17.33
CA THR A 146 22.45 13.45 16.31
C THR A 146 21.58 14.69 16.45
N GLN A 147 20.58 14.67 17.32
CA GLN A 147 19.55 15.72 17.51
C GLN A 147 18.76 16.03 16.23
N GLN A 148 18.70 15.08 15.29
CA GLN A 148 17.94 15.22 14.05
C GLN A 148 16.53 14.69 14.26
N SER A 149 15.52 15.45 13.81
CA SER A 149 14.13 14.99 13.77
C SER A 149 13.68 14.74 12.34
N HIS A 150 12.88 13.68 12.16
CA HIS A 150 12.34 13.27 10.87
C HIS A 150 10.85 13.02 11.02
N SER A 151 10.05 13.65 10.17
CA SER A 151 8.62 13.33 10.06
C SER A 151 8.42 12.10 9.17
N LEU A 152 7.68 11.10 9.66
CA LEU A 152 7.35 9.89 8.93
C LEU A 152 5.84 9.67 8.94
N GLU A 153 5.27 9.39 7.78
CA GLU A 153 3.87 8.94 7.67
C GLU A 153 3.85 7.41 7.80
N VAL A 154 3.00 6.90 8.69
CA VAL A 154 2.88 5.46 8.98
C VAL A 154 1.44 5.02 8.95
N CYS A 155 1.23 3.72 8.76
CA CYS A 155 -0.09 3.11 8.83
C CYS A 155 -0.41 2.73 10.28
N CYS A 156 -1.64 2.93 10.75
CA CYS A 156 -2.01 2.57 12.13
C CYS A 156 -1.91 1.06 12.42
N GLU A 157 -2.01 0.23 11.39
CA GLU A 157 -1.94 -1.23 11.49
C GLU A 157 -0.50 -1.77 11.52
N GLU A 158 0.50 -0.91 11.31
CA GLU A 158 1.90 -1.35 11.27
C GLU A 158 2.45 -1.63 12.65
N THR A 159 3.28 -2.68 12.71
CA THR A 159 4.13 -2.95 13.87
C THR A 159 5.31 -1.98 13.90
N LEU A 160 5.89 -1.75 15.07
CA LEU A 160 7.05 -0.88 15.19
C LEU A 160 8.26 -1.39 14.37
N ALA A 161 8.40 -2.70 14.17
CA ALA A 161 9.40 -3.28 13.26
C ALA A 161 9.19 -2.88 11.78
N GLU A 162 7.93 -2.79 11.33
CA GLU A 162 7.59 -2.31 9.98
C GLU A 162 7.86 -0.80 9.85
N ILE A 163 7.55 -0.02 10.89
CA ILE A 163 7.89 1.41 10.98
C ILE A 163 9.42 1.62 10.95
N GLN A 164 10.18 0.82 11.70
CA GLN A 164 11.64 0.84 11.67
C GLN A 164 12.15 0.54 10.25
N SER A 165 11.56 -0.44 9.57
CA SER A 165 11.91 -0.79 8.18
C SER A 165 11.68 0.37 7.21
N ARG A 166 10.64 1.18 7.41
CA ARG A 166 10.44 2.43 6.67
C ARG A 166 11.52 3.46 6.99
N TYR A 167 11.82 3.64 8.28
CA TYR A 167 12.81 4.62 8.75
C TYR A 167 14.25 4.28 8.31
N LEU A 168 14.59 3.01 8.09
CA LEU A 168 15.88 2.58 7.55
C LEU A 168 16.25 3.25 6.22
N ARG A 169 15.26 3.68 5.43
CA ARG A 169 15.48 4.43 4.17
C ARG A 169 16.09 5.81 4.41
N LEU A 170 15.81 6.41 5.58
CA LEU A 170 16.34 7.71 6.00
C LEU A 170 17.64 7.55 6.80
N ASN A 171 17.74 6.50 7.60
CA ASN A 171 18.93 6.19 8.40
C ASN A 171 19.26 4.70 8.34
N ALA A 172 20.26 4.35 7.54
CA ALA A 172 20.67 2.96 7.30
C ALA A 172 21.14 2.23 8.58
N HIS A 173 21.53 2.96 9.63
CA HIS A 173 21.98 2.39 10.90
C HIS A 173 20.85 2.21 11.91
N ALA A 174 19.60 2.51 11.55
CA ALA A 174 18.48 2.45 12.49
C ALA A 174 18.09 1.04 12.96
N GLY A 175 18.70 0.00 12.40
CA GLY A 175 18.47 -1.39 12.79
C GLY A 175 18.92 -1.70 14.22
N SER A 176 19.96 -1.00 14.70
CA SER A 176 20.55 -1.19 16.04
C SER A 176 20.11 -0.12 17.05
N TYR A 177 19.02 0.60 16.78
CA TYR A 177 18.52 1.62 17.70
C TYR A 177 17.43 1.07 18.63
N THR A 178 17.48 1.48 19.90
CA THR A 178 16.38 1.28 20.84
C THR A 178 15.33 2.39 20.68
N TRP A 179 14.09 2.00 20.42
CA TRP A 179 12.96 2.91 20.27
C TRP A 179 12.27 3.11 21.62
N LYS A 180 12.03 4.36 21.98
CA LYS A 180 11.38 4.76 23.22
C LYS A 180 10.33 5.83 22.95
N HIS A 181 9.29 5.86 23.76
CA HIS A 181 8.39 7.01 23.84
C HIS A 181 8.48 7.65 25.22
N LEU A 182 8.02 8.89 25.30
CA LEU A 182 7.88 9.60 26.57
C LEU A 182 6.48 9.32 27.12
N GLU A 183 6.41 8.67 28.27
CA GLU A 183 5.18 8.38 29.02
C GLU A 183 5.36 8.91 30.44
N ASP A 184 4.50 9.82 30.90
CA ASP A 184 4.57 10.46 32.23
C ASP A 184 5.97 10.99 32.60
N ASP A 185 6.64 11.66 31.65
CA ASP A 185 8.02 12.19 31.75
C ASP A 185 9.14 11.12 31.88
N GLU A 186 8.83 9.84 31.71
CA GLU A 186 9.81 8.74 31.65
C GLU A 186 9.94 8.14 30.25
N PHE A 187 11.18 7.79 29.86
CA PHE A 187 11.44 7.15 28.57
C PHE A 187 11.23 5.63 28.67
N VAL A 188 10.08 5.16 28.21
CA VAL A 188 9.72 3.74 28.22
C VAL A 188 10.08 3.08 26.88
N PRO A 189 10.77 1.93 26.89
CA PRO A 189 11.11 1.20 25.68
C PRO A 189 9.88 0.59 25.01
N LEU A 190 9.82 0.70 23.68
CA LEU A 190 8.71 0.19 22.87
C LEU A 190 8.98 -1.24 22.39
N HIS A 191 7.92 -2.04 22.27
CA HIS A 191 8.00 -3.40 21.76
C HIS A 191 7.87 -3.44 20.23
N MET A 192 8.88 -4.02 19.56
CA MET A 192 8.98 -4.06 18.09
C MET A 192 7.85 -4.83 17.40
N GLN A 193 7.30 -5.86 18.05
CA GLN A 193 6.27 -6.73 17.48
C GLN A 193 4.85 -6.19 17.68
N ARG A 194 4.70 -5.09 18.42
CA ARG A 194 3.40 -4.47 18.73
C ARG A 194 3.16 -3.25 17.84
N THR A 195 1.90 -2.92 17.65
CA THR A 195 1.50 -1.66 16.99
C THR A 195 1.75 -0.46 17.91
N LEU A 196 1.61 0.76 17.38
CA LEU A 196 1.72 1.97 18.20
C LEU A 196 0.68 2.02 19.32
N ASP A 197 -0.56 1.66 18.99
CA ASP A 197 -1.69 1.65 19.94
C ASP A 197 -1.45 0.64 21.08
N GLU A 198 -0.97 -0.56 20.75
CA GLU A 198 -0.60 -1.60 21.71
C GLU A 198 0.62 -1.25 22.57
N ASN A 199 1.43 -0.29 22.13
CA ASN A 199 2.56 0.25 22.88
C ASN A 199 2.18 1.49 23.70
N GLY A 200 0.89 1.83 23.82
CA GLY A 200 0.43 2.97 24.63
C GLY A 200 0.45 4.31 23.90
N ILE A 201 0.59 4.33 22.57
CA ILE A 201 0.54 5.54 21.75
C ILE A 201 -0.77 5.53 20.95
N PRO A 202 -1.90 5.95 21.55
CA PRO A 202 -3.18 5.93 20.88
C PRO A 202 -3.20 6.88 19.68
N ASP A 203 -4.15 6.65 18.78
CA ASP A 203 -4.44 7.57 17.69
C ASP A 203 -5.28 8.76 18.19
N GLU A 204 -4.65 9.92 18.34
CA GLU A 204 -5.28 11.16 18.80
C GLU A 204 -5.89 11.99 17.66
N SER A 205 -5.73 11.59 16.41
CA SER A 205 -6.35 12.26 15.25
C SER A 205 -7.85 12.57 15.41
N PRO A 206 -8.71 11.66 15.92
CA PRO A 206 -10.13 11.97 16.14
C PRO A 206 -10.36 13.11 17.15
N ILE A 207 -9.44 13.28 18.10
CA ILE A 207 -9.47 14.38 19.08
C ILE A 207 -9.09 15.67 18.35
N PHE A 208 -8.04 15.64 17.53
CA PHE A 208 -7.61 16.81 16.75
C PHE A 208 -8.69 17.30 15.79
N GLU A 209 -9.32 16.40 15.04
CA GLU A 209 -10.47 16.72 14.16
C GLU A 209 -11.62 17.38 14.95
N ARG A 210 -11.93 16.86 16.13
CA ARG A 210 -13.02 17.38 16.98
C ARG A 210 -12.73 18.78 17.51
N PHE A 211 -11.46 19.09 17.78
CA PHE A 211 -11.03 20.36 18.34
C PHE A 211 -10.42 21.32 17.31
N ASP A 212 -10.49 20.99 16.02
CA ASP A 212 -9.91 21.77 14.90
C ASP A 212 -8.41 22.06 15.11
N MET A 213 -7.69 21.05 15.60
CA MET A 213 -6.24 21.11 15.80
C MET A 213 -5.50 20.58 14.58
N ASP A 214 -4.35 21.19 14.26
CA ASP A 214 -3.52 20.73 13.15
C ASP A 214 -2.74 19.46 13.52
N GLU A 215 -3.11 18.35 12.88
CA GLU A 215 -2.44 17.04 13.05
C GLU A 215 -0.96 17.07 12.63
N GLN A 216 -0.56 18.02 11.78
CA GLN A 216 0.85 18.19 11.42
C GLN A 216 1.65 18.94 12.48
N GLN A 217 0.98 19.66 13.39
CA GLN A 217 1.65 20.34 14.48
C GLN A 217 1.77 19.44 15.72
N PHE A 218 0.75 18.63 15.99
CA PHE A 218 0.68 17.74 17.14
C PHE A 218 0.95 16.30 16.74
N LYS A 219 2.22 16.00 16.45
CA LYS A 219 2.68 14.64 16.12
C LYS A 219 3.21 13.95 17.37
N PRO A 220 2.87 12.67 17.62
CA PRO A 220 3.55 11.88 18.62
C PRO A 220 5.05 11.74 18.29
N THR A 221 5.89 11.91 19.31
CA THR A 221 7.35 11.86 19.17
C THR A 221 7.90 10.53 19.66
N LEU A 222 8.64 9.85 18.79
CA LEU A 222 9.41 8.66 19.11
C LEU A 222 10.90 9.01 19.19
N HIS A 223 11.55 8.52 20.23
CA HIS A 223 12.97 8.74 20.46
C HIS A 223 13.75 7.48 20.13
N ILE A 224 14.77 7.62 19.29
CA ILE A 224 15.69 6.53 18.97
C ILE A 224 17.04 6.79 19.65
N TYR A 225 17.51 5.78 20.37
CA TYR A 225 18.78 5.77 21.06
C TYR A 225 19.72 4.83 20.34
N PHE A 226 20.96 5.27 20.11
CA PHE A 226 21.98 4.39 19.57
C PHE A 226 22.45 3.42 20.64
N ASP A 227 22.24 2.12 20.40
CA ASP A 227 22.94 1.09 21.13
C ASP A 227 24.30 0.91 20.42
N ASP A 228 25.39 1.04 21.18
CA ASP A 228 26.76 0.91 20.69
C ASP A 228 27.04 -0.56 20.34
N ASP A 229 26.49 -1.01 19.21
CA ASP A 229 26.74 -2.32 18.64
C ASP A 229 27.84 -2.17 17.59
N LEU A 230 28.99 -2.80 17.83
CA LEU A 230 30.18 -2.78 16.98
C LEU A 230 29.96 -3.58 15.67
N THR A 231 28.81 -3.45 15.02
CA THR A 231 28.53 -4.05 13.70
C THR A 231 29.04 -3.13 12.60
N ILE A 232 30.36 -2.93 12.56
CA ILE A 232 31.05 -2.50 11.34
C ILE A 232 32.12 -3.56 11.03
N MET A 233 31.79 -4.44 10.09
CA MET A 233 32.76 -5.07 9.19
C MET A 233 32.13 -5.25 7.81
#